data_AF-A0A2M9IC41-F1
#
_entry.id   AF-A0A2M9IC41-F1
#
_cell.length_a   1.000
_cell.length_b   1.000
_cell.length_c   1.000
_cell.angle_alpha   90.00
_cell.angle_beta   90.00
_cell.angle_gamma   90.00
#
_symmetry.space_group_name_H-M   'P 1'
#
loop_
_entity.id
_entity.type
_entity.pdbx_description
1 polymer ?
#
loop_
_entity_poly.entity_id
_entity_poly.type
_entity_poly.pdbx_seq_one_letter_code
_entity_poly.pdbx_strand_id
1 'polypeptide(L)'
;MRIRVTAVAAAVFGCLALTGCLGGSGTAERDSTDNTESAATLGDPDSTGYITERTTTPWPFTVASGNLACAGQAVTFITAEGTYGLNSRARQKHPGPDPIWAGDPNNPGKNISLEAVIDRGLELCK
;
A
#
# COMPACT_ATOMS: atom_id res chain seq x y z
N MET A 1 -37.28 -14.42 -23.69
CA MET A 1 -35.86 -14.32 -24.09
C MET A 1 -35.08 -15.33 -23.24
N ARG A 2 -34.09 -16.00 -23.83
CA ARG A 2 -33.63 -17.38 -23.56
C ARG A 2 -33.20 -17.70 -22.12
N ILE A 3 -33.73 -18.82 -21.60
CA ILE A 3 -33.20 -19.58 -20.44
C ILE A 3 -32.08 -20.49 -20.94
N ARG A 4 -30.96 -20.61 -20.18
CA ARG A 4 -30.08 -21.79 -20.21
C ARG A 4 -29.61 -22.11 -18.80
N VAL A 5 -30.05 -23.27 -18.31
CA VAL A 5 -29.52 -24.01 -17.16
C VAL A 5 -28.77 -25.23 -17.74
N THR A 6 -27.50 -25.43 -17.35
CA THR A 6 -26.65 -26.64 -17.52
C THR A 6 -25.34 -26.34 -16.78
N ALA A 7 -24.96 -26.86 -15.61
CA ALA A 7 -24.79 -28.22 -15.06
C ALA A 7 -23.43 -28.91 -15.41
N VAL A 8 -22.83 -29.51 -14.36
CA VAL A 8 -21.81 -30.61 -14.31
C VAL A 8 -20.35 -30.16 -14.58
N ALA A 9 -19.27 -30.57 -13.88
CA ALA A 9 -18.90 -31.87 -13.31
C ALA A 9 -17.81 -31.78 -12.21
N ALA A 10 -17.78 -32.79 -11.33
CA ALA A 10 -16.74 -33.09 -10.35
C ALA A 10 -15.75 -34.16 -10.88
N ALA A 11 -14.49 -34.15 -10.41
CA ALA A 11 -13.55 -35.30 -10.26
C ALA A 11 -12.21 -34.76 -9.69
N VAL A 12 -11.88 -34.91 -8.41
CA VAL A 12 -11.18 -36.04 -7.73
C VAL A 12 -9.99 -36.58 -8.52
N PHE A 13 -8.76 -36.35 -8.05
CA PHE A 13 -7.67 -37.34 -8.11
C PHE A 13 -6.63 -37.02 -7.03
N GLY A 14 -6.56 -37.88 -6.02
CA GLY A 14 -5.48 -37.87 -5.05
C GLY A 14 -4.22 -38.54 -5.60
N CYS A 15 -3.07 -38.17 -5.05
CA CYS A 15 -1.90 -39.03 -5.03
C CYS A 15 -1.33 -39.00 -3.60
N LEU A 16 -1.31 -40.18 -3.00
CA LEU A 16 -0.82 -40.51 -1.67
C LEU A 16 0.56 -41.18 -1.83
N ALA A 17 1.35 -41.20 -0.75
CA ALA A 17 2.58 -41.97 -0.49
C ALA A 17 3.93 -41.28 -0.82
N LEU A 18 5.05 -41.52 -0.13
CA LEU A 18 5.43 -42.20 1.14
C LEU A 18 6.91 -41.81 1.42
N THR A 19 7.28 -41.75 2.71
CA THR A 19 8.57 -42.10 3.35
C THR A 19 9.93 -41.79 2.68
N GLY A 20 10.75 -41.00 3.39
CA GLY A 20 12.22 -41.04 3.30
C GLY A 20 12.92 -40.07 4.25
N CYS A 21 13.37 -40.52 5.43
CA CYS A 21 14.37 -39.81 6.23
C CYS A 21 15.77 -40.12 5.67
N LEU A 22 16.41 -39.14 5.04
CA LEU A 22 17.86 -39.12 4.84
C LEU A 22 18.42 -37.83 5.44
N GLY A 23 19.40 -37.98 6.33
CA GLY A 23 20.13 -36.88 6.93
C GLY A 23 20.99 -36.13 5.91
N GLY A 24 20.95 -34.80 6.00
CA GLY A 24 21.86 -33.90 5.31
C GLY A 24 22.09 -32.69 6.21
N SER A 25 23.31 -32.55 6.73
CA SER A 25 23.80 -31.33 7.36
C SER A 25 24.00 -30.28 6.26
N GLY A 26 23.02 -29.39 6.12
CA GLY A 26 23.08 -28.23 5.25
C GLY A 26 22.57 -27.01 6.00
N THR A 27 23.47 -26.08 6.29
CA THR A 27 23.14 -24.73 6.75
C THR A 27 22.33 -24.03 5.67
N ALA A 28 21.08 -23.68 5.95
CA ALA A 28 20.30 -22.79 5.11
C ALA A 28 19.48 -21.85 6.01
N GLU A 29 19.73 -20.56 5.79
CA GLU A 29 19.07 -19.41 6.40
C GLU A 29 17.55 -19.51 6.22
N ARG A 30 16.79 -19.30 7.30
CA ARG A 30 15.34 -19.16 7.22
C ARG A 30 15.01 -17.70 6.96
N ASP A 31 14.95 -17.37 5.69
CA ASP A 31 14.05 -16.35 5.16
C ASP A 31 12.80 -17.07 4.65
N SER A 32 11.62 -16.67 5.12
CA SER A 32 10.32 -16.72 4.42
C SER A 32 9.19 -16.38 5.42
N THR A 33 8.69 -15.15 5.41
CA THR A 33 7.39 -14.72 4.83
C THR A 33 6.16 -15.47 5.35
N ASP A 34 5.32 -14.75 6.09
CA ASP A 34 3.89 -15.04 6.22
C ASP A 34 3.12 -13.90 5.54
N ASN A 35 2.24 -14.27 4.60
CA ASN A 35 1.51 -13.38 3.70
C ASN A 35 0.09 -13.14 4.22
N THR A 36 -0.40 -11.90 4.14
CA THR A 36 -1.84 -11.62 3.93
C THR A 36 -2.00 -10.40 3.01
N GLU A 37 -2.08 -10.69 1.70
CA GLU A 37 -3.08 -10.25 0.70
C GLU A 37 -3.88 -8.97 1.06
N SER A 38 -3.92 -7.87 0.27
CA SER A 38 -4.40 -7.88 -1.12
C SER A 38 -4.09 -6.58 -1.89
N ALA A 39 -3.52 -6.79 -3.08
CA ALA A 39 -3.66 -6.08 -4.36
C ALA A 39 -3.54 -4.54 -4.45
N ALA A 40 -2.40 -4.10 -5.01
CA ALA A 40 -2.41 -3.24 -6.21
C ALA A 40 -1.16 -3.54 -7.06
N THR A 41 -1.31 -4.37 -8.09
CA THR A 41 -0.31 -4.52 -9.15
C THR A 41 -0.62 -3.53 -10.27
N LEU A 42 0.33 -2.65 -10.57
CA LEU A 42 0.78 -2.15 -11.89
C LEU A 42 1.29 -0.70 -11.75
N GLY A 43 2.48 -0.58 -11.17
CA GLY A 43 3.34 0.59 -11.18
C GLY A 43 4.67 0.14 -10.63
N ASP A 44 5.77 0.63 -11.19
CA ASP A 44 7.14 0.37 -10.73
C ASP A 44 7.23 0.20 -9.20
N PRO A 45 7.87 -0.86 -8.67
CA PRO A 45 8.05 -1.03 -7.22
C PRO A 45 8.94 0.06 -6.61
N ASP A 46 9.64 0.82 -7.44
CA ASP A 46 10.62 1.79 -6.98
C ASP A 46 9.93 3.09 -6.57
N SER A 47 10.02 3.39 -5.27
CA SER A 47 9.59 4.62 -4.59
C SER A 47 8.17 4.67 -4.00
N THR A 48 7.60 3.53 -3.58
CA THR A 48 6.36 3.52 -2.75
C THR A 48 6.62 3.10 -1.31
N GLY A 49 5.81 3.57 -0.36
CA GLY A 49 5.95 3.24 1.06
C GLY A 49 4.67 3.44 1.87
N TYR A 50 4.25 2.40 2.60
CA TYR A 50 3.08 2.44 3.48
C TYR A 50 3.35 3.26 4.75
N ILE A 51 2.39 4.13 5.09
CA ILE A 51 2.43 4.96 6.30
C ILE A 51 1.09 4.94 7.03
N THR A 52 1.16 5.12 8.35
CA THR A 52 0.01 5.16 9.26
C THR A 52 0.15 6.31 10.26
N GLU A 53 -0.95 6.67 10.91
CA GLU A 53 -0.96 7.62 12.03
C GLU A 53 -0.02 7.22 13.19
N ARG A 54 0.33 5.93 13.30
CA ARG A 54 1.22 5.41 14.35
C ARG A 54 2.70 5.55 13.99
N THR A 55 3.02 5.57 12.70
CA THR A 55 4.40 5.60 12.20
C THR A 55 4.85 7.00 11.81
N THR A 56 3.93 7.96 11.78
CA THR A 56 4.20 9.33 11.31
C THR A 56 3.44 10.34 12.16
N THR A 57 4.18 11.27 12.76
CA THR A 57 3.63 12.27 13.67
C THR A 57 4.25 13.64 13.36
N PRO A 58 3.44 14.71 13.27
CA PRO A 58 1.98 14.71 13.36
C PRO A 58 1.33 14.02 12.15
N TRP A 59 0.18 13.36 12.35
CA TRP A 59 -0.58 12.72 11.28
C TRP A 59 -1.53 13.74 10.65
N PRO A 60 -1.38 14.10 9.35
CA PRO A 60 -2.14 15.20 8.78
C PRO A 60 -3.43 14.79 8.07
N PHE A 61 -3.81 13.51 8.13
CA PHE A 61 -4.95 13.00 7.36
C PHE A 61 -6.10 12.54 8.27
N THR A 62 -7.33 12.59 7.75
CA THR A 62 -8.52 12.05 8.42
C THR A 62 -8.62 10.53 8.29
N VAL A 63 -7.97 9.95 7.27
CA VAL A 63 -7.84 8.50 7.07
C VAL A 63 -6.70 7.95 7.94
N ALA A 64 -6.80 6.71 8.42
CA ALA A 64 -5.81 6.13 9.34
C ALA A 64 -4.48 5.72 8.67
N SER A 65 -4.48 5.50 7.36
CA SER A 65 -3.31 5.00 6.62
C SER A 65 -3.40 5.19 5.11
N GLY A 66 -2.27 5.03 4.42
CA GLY A 66 -2.19 4.98 2.96
C GLY A 66 -0.76 4.73 2.48
N ASN A 67 -0.55 4.76 1.17
CA ASN A 67 0.77 4.62 0.57
C ASN A 67 1.28 5.97 0.08
N LEU A 68 2.50 6.34 0.45
CA LEU A 68 3.24 7.37 -0.24
C LEU A 68 3.80 6.78 -1.53
N ALA A 69 3.84 7.60 -2.58
CA ALA A 69 4.58 7.30 -3.78
C ALA A 69 5.38 8.54 -4.20
N CYS A 70 6.56 8.32 -4.76
CA CYS A 70 7.33 9.36 -5.40
C CYS A 70 7.57 9.07 -6.88
N ALA A 71 7.36 10.07 -7.73
CA ALA A 71 7.80 10.06 -9.11
C ALA A 71 8.47 11.39 -9.46
N GLY A 72 9.79 11.41 -9.66
CA GLY A 72 10.52 12.63 -10.07
C GLY A 72 10.32 13.82 -9.11
N GLN A 73 10.45 13.57 -7.80
CA GLN A 73 10.17 14.51 -6.70
C GLN A 73 8.69 14.92 -6.55
N ALA A 74 7.76 14.36 -7.31
CA ALA A 74 6.34 14.51 -7.05
C ALA A 74 5.91 13.49 -6.00
N VAL A 75 5.53 13.97 -4.81
CA VAL A 75 5.06 13.11 -3.71
C VAL A 75 3.55 13.04 -3.70
N THR A 76 3.00 11.84 -3.82
CA THR A 76 1.56 11.57 -3.74
C THR A 76 1.23 10.70 -2.53
N PHE A 77 -0.01 10.80 -2.07
CA PHE A 77 -0.60 9.92 -1.07
C PHE A 77 -1.79 9.19 -1.67
N ILE A 78 -1.72 7.86 -1.63
CA ILE A 78 -2.66 6.93 -2.26
C ILE A 78 -3.47 6.26 -1.14
N THR A 79 -4.78 6.37 -1.27
CA THR A 79 -5.76 5.81 -0.33
C THR A 79 -6.85 5.06 -1.09
N ALA A 80 -7.81 4.46 -0.37
CA ALA A 80 -8.99 3.90 -1.01
C ALA A 80 -9.89 4.97 -1.67
N GLU A 81 -9.81 6.23 -1.24
CA GLU A 81 -10.61 7.35 -1.77
C GLU A 81 -10.00 7.97 -3.03
N GLY A 82 -8.70 7.79 -3.24
CA GLY A 82 -7.98 8.28 -4.40
C GLY A 82 -6.52 8.64 -4.15
N THR A 83 -5.92 9.32 -5.13
CA THR A 83 -4.53 9.77 -5.13
C THR A 83 -4.46 11.29 -5.02
N TYR A 84 -3.74 11.77 -4.00
CA TYR A 84 -3.62 13.19 -3.68
C TYR A 84 -2.17 13.67 -3.82
N GLY A 85 -1.98 14.84 -4.42
CA GLY A 85 -0.67 15.49 -4.55
C GLY A 85 -0.30 16.26 -3.28
N LEU A 86 0.75 15.82 -2.59
CA LEU A 86 1.17 16.44 -1.33
C LEU A 86 1.97 17.73 -1.57
N ASN A 87 2.81 17.75 -2.60
CA ASN A 87 3.65 18.90 -2.96
C ASN A 87 3.25 19.54 -4.29
N SER A 88 3.84 20.70 -4.60
CA SER A 88 3.53 21.48 -5.81
C SER A 88 3.76 20.69 -7.11
N ARG A 89 4.78 19.81 -7.17
CA ARG A 89 5.05 18.96 -8.33
C ARG A 89 3.94 17.93 -8.55
N ALA A 90 3.50 17.24 -7.49
CA ALA A 90 2.42 16.28 -7.57
C ALA A 90 1.06 16.93 -7.90
N ARG A 91 0.84 18.15 -7.38
CA ARG A 91 -0.38 18.93 -7.64
C ARG A 91 -0.57 19.36 -9.10
N GLN A 92 0.45 19.22 -9.95
CA GLN A 92 0.30 19.43 -11.40
C GLN A 92 -0.54 18.33 -12.07
N LYS A 93 -0.64 17.15 -11.45
CA LYS A 93 -1.31 15.97 -12.02
C LYS A 93 -2.41 15.39 -11.11
N HIS A 94 -2.37 15.69 -9.81
CA HIS A 94 -3.30 15.16 -8.81
C HIS A 94 -3.94 16.30 -8.01
N PRO A 95 -5.19 16.14 -7.54
CA PRO A 95 -5.79 17.11 -6.63
C PRO A 95 -5.01 17.20 -5.31
N GLY A 96 -5.14 18.33 -4.61
CA GLY A 96 -4.63 18.45 -3.24
C GLY A 96 -5.36 17.53 -2.26
N PRO A 97 -4.81 17.31 -1.05
CA PRO A 97 -5.42 16.43 -0.06
C PRO A 97 -6.60 17.07 0.68
N ASP A 98 -7.14 18.21 0.22
CA ASP A 98 -8.18 18.98 0.90
C ASP A 98 -9.37 18.13 1.43
N PRO A 99 -9.88 17.11 0.71
CA PRO A 99 -10.97 16.25 1.22
C PRO A 99 -10.60 15.42 2.46
N ILE A 100 -9.31 15.09 2.63
CA ILE A 100 -8.80 14.23 3.70
C ILE A 100 -7.84 14.95 4.64
N TRP A 101 -7.68 16.27 4.53
CA TRP A 101 -6.70 17.03 5.29
C TRP A 101 -7.25 17.39 6.68
N ALA A 102 -6.65 16.81 7.72
CA ALA A 102 -7.07 17.04 9.10
C ALA A 102 -6.83 18.50 9.53
N GLY A 103 -7.82 19.07 10.22
CA GLY A 103 -7.69 20.35 10.90
C GLY A 103 -6.73 20.25 12.10
N ASP A 104 -5.97 21.31 12.36
CA ASP A 104 -5.07 21.37 13.52
C ASP A 104 -5.88 21.76 14.78
N PRO A 105 -6.00 20.87 15.79
CA PRO A 105 -6.76 21.17 17.01
C PRO A 105 -6.13 22.30 17.85
N ASN A 106 -4.84 22.57 17.66
CA ASN A 106 -4.14 23.65 18.35
C ASN A 106 -4.22 24.99 17.61
N ASN A 107 -4.61 24.98 16.33
CA ASN A 107 -4.66 26.16 15.47
C ASN A 107 -5.97 26.20 14.67
N PRO A 108 -7.07 26.73 15.24
CA PRO A 108 -8.37 26.79 14.56
C PRO A 108 -8.30 27.45 13.19
N GLY A 109 -8.93 26.83 12.19
CA GLY A 109 -8.93 27.30 10.80
C GLY A 109 -7.65 27.00 10.02
N LYS A 110 -6.71 26.23 10.60
CA LYS A 110 -5.55 25.68 9.92
C LYS A 110 -5.63 24.17 9.86
N ASN A 111 -4.91 23.59 8.91
CA ASN A 111 -4.71 22.15 8.81
C ASN A 111 -3.33 21.77 9.36
N ILE A 112 -3.19 20.52 9.78
CA ILE A 112 -1.93 19.96 10.27
C ILE A 112 -0.88 20.01 9.14
N SER A 113 0.37 20.36 9.45
CA SER A 113 1.43 20.45 8.43
C SER A 113 1.63 19.13 7.67
N LEU A 114 1.83 19.21 6.35
CA LEU A 114 2.17 18.07 5.49
C LEU A 114 3.69 17.79 5.45
N GLU A 115 4.51 18.62 6.08
CA GLU A 115 5.98 18.56 5.98
C GLU A 115 6.55 17.16 6.29
N ALA A 116 6.17 16.59 7.44
CA ALA A 116 6.67 15.27 7.87
C ALA A 116 6.34 14.13 6.88
N VAL A 117 5.16 14.15 6.25
CA VAL A 117 4.78 13.13 5.25
C VAL A 117 5.40 13.42 3.88
N ILE A 118 5.62 14.69 3.53
CA ILE A 118 6.33 15.07 2.30
C ILE A 118 7.79 14.64 2.38
N ASP A 119 8.47 14.93 3.49
CA ASP A 119 9.87 14.56 3.69
C ASP A 119 10.07 13.05 3.57
N ARG A 120 9.22 12.28 4.26
CA ARG A 120 9.23 10.81 4.15
C ARG A 120 8.94 10.32 2.74
N GLY A 121 8.08 11.00 2.00
CA GLY A 121 7.81 10.70 0.59
C GLY A 121 9.00 11.02 -0.32
N LEU A 122 9.75 12.09 -0.01
CA LEU A 122 10.95 12.46 -0.74
C LEU A 122 12.09 11.46 -0.52
N GLU A 123 12.18 10.84 0.66
CA GLU A 123 13.13 9.75 0.93
C GLU A 123 12.92 8.53 0.03
N LEU A 124 11.71 8.37 -0.54
CA LEU A 124 11.41 7.31 -1.48
C LEU A 124 11.97 7.59 -2.88
N CYS A 125 12.22 8.85 -3.25
CA CYS A 125 12.63 9.28 -4.60
C CYS A 125 14.10 8.96 -4.96
N LYS A 126 14.55 7.72 -4.74
CA LYS A 126 15.95 7.30 -4.96
C LYS A 126 16.23 6.92 -6.41
#